data_AF-A0AAV2I523-F1
#
_entry.id   AF-A0AAV2I523-F1
#
_cell.length_a   1.000
_cell.length_b   1.000
_cell.length_c   1.000
_cell.angle_alpha   90.00
_cell.angle_beta   90.00
_cell.angle_gamma   90.00
#
_symmetry.space_group_name_H-M   'P 1'
#
loop_
_entity.id
_entity.type
_entity.pdbx_description
1 polymer ?
#
loop_
_entity_poly.entity_id
_entity_poly.type
_entity_poly.pdbx_seq_one_letter_code
_entity_poly.pdbx_strand_id
1 'polypeptide(L)'
;MANNYEHSNKRQRTDDGSRDPEDRFKPAPSPCVHVRGLSEHAIEGDLVEAVQHFGTVRDVMMMPRKRQALIEFEDINGAKNCVEYCQQGNSIYVAGQPAFFNFSLSQKIQRPGEGEDARPANHILLFTVLNPQYPITVDVMHTINSPYGQVQRIVIFKKNGVQAMVEFDNVDSAKRAKQSLSGADIYSGCCTLKIEYAKPTRLNVVRNDSESWDYTNPALGGKEAPGGRGQPLLQEPRFGSAPAPYSILKNFNYCIYLLDGPAGSGFGGGHGGGPPGFGGPGYYDDGFDGYGRPGPYGGGGPGDLLLFFQLFVVFIFIPILILIYLSSKPDRYGRGSNSYEGGAGAQGAVCMVYGLNMDKMNCDRLFNLFCLYGNVVRIKFLKSKEGSAMIQLGDPISVERAIANLNNGFFFGNKLQLSVSKQAFLQEVPNPHELPDGTSSYKDYMGNRNNRFTNPEAAQKNRIQSPSKVLHFFNAPPNITEEEVFELFDTAIGKRPLKMKQFPSKTERSCTGLVEFESKADGIEALVMVNHTPINSAGGKTPFIFKLCFSAMPLSN
;
A
#
# COMPACT_ATOMS: atom_id res chain seq x y z
N MET A 1 19.40 -59.23 -17.63
CA MET A 1 20.09 -57.97 -17.27
C MET A 1 19.73 -56.92 -18.31
N ALA A 2 18.85 -56.00 -17.95
CA ALA A 2 18.62 -54.66 -18.53
C ALA A 2 17.21 -54.22 -18.12
N ASN A 3 17.14 -53.16 -17.32
CA ASN A 3 15.90 -52.49 -16.92
C ASN A 3 15.32 -51.73 -18.13
N ASN A 4 14.10 -52.06 -18.51
CA ASN A 4 13.24 -51.25 -19.38
C ASN A 4 12.32 -50.40 -18.49
N TYR A 5 12.52 -49.08 -18.46
CA TYR A 5 11.51 -48.13 -17.99
C TYR A 5 10.84 -47.51 -19.22
N GLU A 6 9.65 -48.00 -19.56
CA GLU A 6 8.74 -47.33 -20.48
C GLU A 6 7.71 -46.49 -19.71
N HIS A 7 7.39 -45.34 -20.31
CA HIS A 7 6.42 -44.35 -19.88
C HIS A 7 5.00 -44.93 -19.74
N SER A 8 4.28 -44.54 -18.68
CA SER A 8 2.82 -44.62 -18.65
C SER A 8 2.24 -43.42 -17.90
N ASN A 9 1.96 -42.35 -18.65
CA ASN A 9 1.01 -41.31 -18.25
C ASN A 9 -0.41 -41.91 -18.32
N LYS A 10 -1.04 -42.18 -17.19
CA LYS A 10 -2.51 -42.32 -17.10
C LYS A 10 -3.00 -41.62 -15.84
N ARG A 11 -3.64 -40.46 -16.04
CA ARG A 11 -4.60 -39.90 -15.10
C ARG A 11 -5.67 -40.96 -14.88
N GLN A 12 -5.65 -41.61 -13.73
CA GLN A 12 -6.70 -42.53 -13.33
C GLN A 12 -7.88 -41.69 -12.84
N ARG A 13 -8.80 -41.44 -13.78
CA ARG A 13 -10.12 -40.89 -13.52
C ARG A 13 -10.92 -42.05 -12.91
N THR A 14 -11.02 -42.11 -11.60
CA THR A 14 -12.00 -42.98 -10.95
C THR A 14 -13.36 -42.31 -11.12
N ASP A 15 -14.17 -42.94 -11.95
CA ASP A 15 -15.60 -42.76 -12.04
C ASP A 15 -16.21 -43.09 -10.67
N ASP A 16 -16.89 -42.13 -10.07
CA ASP A 16 -17.80 -42.34 -8.96
C ASP A 16 -18.93 -41.31 -9.13
N GLY A 17 -20.04 -41.81 -9.66
CA GLY A 17 -21.26 -41.05 -9.89
C GLY A 17 -21.90 -40.63 -8.57
N SER A 18 -22.64 -39.52 -8.65
CA SER A 18 -23.55 -39.00 -7.61
C SER A 18 -22.94 -38.78 -6.22
N ARG A 19 -22.25 -37.64 -6.03
CA ARG A 19 -22.12 -37.04 -4.70
C ARG A 19 -23.10 -35.90 -4.54
N ASP A 20 -24.05 -36.10 -3.64
CA ASP A 20 -25.02 -35.12 -3.18
C ASP A 20 -24.29 -33.88 -2.61
N PRO A 21 -24.77 -32.64 -2.82
CA PRO A 21 -24.08 -31.42 -2.39
C PRO A 21 -23.86 -31.27 -0.87
N GLU A 22 -24.47 -32.13 -0.04
CA GLU A 22 -24.32 -32.13 1.41
C GLU A 22 -22.97 -32.73 1.91
N ASP A 23 -22.25 -33.47 1.07
CA ASP A 23 -21.09 -34.26 1.50
C ASP A 23 -19.76 -33.46 1.57
N ARG A 24 -19.80 -32.16 1.24
CA ARG A 24 -18.62 -31.27 1.26
C ARG A 24 -18.18 -30.87 2.68
N PHE A 25 -18.98 -31.22 3.69
CA PHE A 25 -18.76 -30.86 5.10
C PHE A 25 -18.22 -32.01 5.97
N LYS A 26 -17.99 -33.21 5.41
CA LYS A 26 -17.40 -34.35 6.14
C LYS A 26 -16.11 -34.83 5.46
N PRO A 27 -14.98 -34.12 5.64
CA PRO A 27 -13.68 -34.60 5.15
C PRO A 27 -13.31 -35.94 5.81
N ALA A 28 -12.62 -36.79 5.05
CA ALA A 28 -12.13 -38.08 5.54
C ALA A 28 -11.27 -37.90 6.81
N PRO A 29 -11.25 -38.89 7.74
CA PRO A 29 -10.50 -38.78 8.99
C PRO A 29 -9.04 -38.43 8.75
N SER A 30 -8.55 -37.40 9.44
CA SER A 30 -7.17 -36.94 9.39
C SER A 30 -6.66 -36.68 10.81
N PRO A 31 -5.35 -36.77 11.07
CA PRO A 31 -4.78 -36.47 12.38
C PRO A 31 -4.82 -34.98 12.71
N CYS A 32 -5.19 -34.12 11.75
CA CYS A 32 -5.38 -32.69 11.95
C CYS A 32 -6.86 -32.34 12.09
N VAL A 33 -7.21 -31.61 13.14
CA VAL A 33 -8.57 -31.15 13.41
C VAL A 33 -8.66 -29.64 13.16
N HIS A 34 -9.65 -29.22 12.38
CA HIS A 34 -10.01 -27.83 12.17
C HIS A 34 -11.02 -27.36 13.22
N VAL A 35 -10.61 -26.36 13.99
CA VAL A 35 -11.42 -25.74 15.03
C VAL A 35 -11.98 -24.41 14.55
N ARG A 36 -13.28 -24.16 14.74
CA ARG A 36 -13.97 -22.93 14.35
C ARG A 36 -14.79 -22.37 15.51
N GLY A 37 -15.07 -21.07 15.47
CA GLY A 37 -15.89 -20.42 16.50
C GLY A 37 -15.12 -20.13 17.79
N LEU A 38 -13.80 -19.95 17.69
CA LEU A 38 -12.98 -19.66 18.87
C LEU A 38 -13.27 -18.25 19.41
N SER A 39 -13.18 -18.13 20.73
CA SER A 39 -13.19 -16.85 21.43
C SER A 39 -12.05 -15.95 20.93
N GLU A 40 -12.26 -14.65 20.95
CA GLU A 40 -11.23 -13.66 20.60
C GLU A 40 -10.05 -13.66 21.57
N HIS A 41 -10.29 -14.12 22.79
CA HIS A 41 -9.27 -14.27 23.83
C HIS A 41 -8.67 -15.68 23.90
N ALA A 42 -9.06 -16.60 23.01
CA ALA A 42 -8.58 -17.98 23.03
C ALA A 42 -7.08 -18.03 22.68
N ILE A 43 -6.29 -18.64 23.54
CA ILE A 43 -4.87 -18.91 23.33
C ILE A 43 -4.64 -20.39 23.04
N GLU A 44 -3.43 -20.73 22.58
CA GLU A 44 -3.03 -22.11 22.28
C GLU A 44 -3.20 -23.04 23.50
N GLY A 45 -2.85 -22.55 24.69
CA GLY A 45 -3.00 -23.31 25.94
C GLY A 45 -4.43 -23.78 26.19
N ASP A 46 -5.43 -22.94 25.90
CA ASP A 46 -6.85 -23.28 26.09
C ASP A 46 -7.30 -24.40 25.15
N LEU A 47 -6.73 -24.46 23.94
CA LEU A 47 -7.02 -25.52 22.97
C LEU A 47 -6.41 -26.84 23.41
N VAL A 48 -5.15 -26.82 23.86
CA VAL A 48 -4.47 -28.00 24.37
C VAL A 48 -5.21 -28.53 25.59
N GLU A 49 -5.60 -27.67 26.52
CA GLU A 49 -6.36 -28.06 27.72
C GLU A 49 -7.72 -28.68 27.38
N ALA A 50 -8.42 -28.12 26.39
CA ALA A 50 -9.72 -28.60 25.96
C ALA A 50 -9.65 -29.97 25.26
N VAL A 51 -8.55 -30.29 24.57
CA VAL A 51 -8.47 -31.51 23.74
C VAL A 51 -7.51 -32.59 24.22
N GLN A 52 -6.65 -32.32 25.20
CA GLN A 52 -5.69 -33.28 25.75
C GLN A 52 -6.32 -34.59 26.23
N HIS A 53 -7.61 -34.57 26.64
CA HIS A 53 -8.35 -35.75 27.06
C HIS A 53 -8.68 -36.71 25.92
N PHE A 54 -8.69 -36.24 24.66
CA PHE A 54 -8.96 -37.06 23.48
C PHE A 54 -7.69 -37.69 22.90
N GLY A 55 -6.53 -37.06 23.09
CA GLY A 55 -5.23 -37.59 22.69
C GLY A 55 -4.10 -36.57 22.83
N THR A 56 -2.85 -37.04 22.70
CA THR A 56 -1.66 -36.20 22.75
C THR A 56 -1.63 -35.21 21.58
N VAL A 57 -1.53 -33.93 21.88
CA VAL A 57 -1.40 -32.86 20.88
C VAL A 57 0.07 -32.75 20.47
N ARG A 58 0.34 -32.91 19.17
CA ARG A 58 1.68 -32.73 18.59
C ARG A 58 1.94 -31.26 18.27
N ASP A 59 0.94 -30.54 17.79
CA ASP A 59 1.11 -29.16 17.33
C ASP A 59 -0.21 -28.41 17.24
N VAL A 60 -0.16 -27.07 17.34
CA VAL A 60 -1.33 -26.19 17.20
C VAL A 60 -0.97 -24.97 16.36
N MET A 61 -1.79 -24.70 15.34
CA MET A 61 -1.67 -23.51 14.51
C MET A 61 -2.89 -22.60 14.71
N MET A 62 -2.67 -21.47 15.38
CA MET A 62 -3.70 -20.46 15.61
C MET A 62 -3.96 -19.61 14.35
N MET A 63 -5.22 -19.33 14.06
CA MET A 63 -5.65 -18.36 13.04
C MET A 63 -6.61 -17.32 13.67
N PRO A 64 -6.11 -16.41 14.54
CA PRO A 64 -6.96 -15.54 15.35
C PRO A 64 -7.86 -14.61 14.52
N ARG A 65 -7.35 -14.10 13.39
CA ARG A 65 -8.12 -13.25 12.46
C ARG A 65 -9.39 -13.90 11.91
N LYS A 66 -9.44 -15.24 11.88
CA LYS A 66 -10.57 -16.01 11.39
C LYS A 66 -11.37 -16.68 12.51
N ARG A 67 -10.98 -16.49 13.79
CA ARG A 67 -11.52 -17.22 14.95
C ARG A 67 -11.47 -18.74 14.75
N GLN A 68 -10.34 -19.23 14.25
CA GLN A 68 -10.09 -20.62 13.87
C GLN A 68 -8.72 -21.11 14.35
N ALA A 69 -8.55 -22.42 14.45
CA ALA A 69 -7.25 -23.05 14.69
C ALA A 69 -7.16 -24.41 14.00
N LEU A 70 -5.95 -24.91 13.80
CA LEU A 70 -5.68 -26.30 13.42
C LEU A 70 -4.94 -26.98 14.57
N ILE A 71 -5.33 -28.19 14.91
CA ILE A 71 -4.68 -29.01 15.93
C ILE A 71 -4.20 -30.29 15.26
N GLU A 72 -2.91 -30.60 15.36
CA GLU A 72 -2.36 -31.88 14.94
C GLU A 72 -2.20 -32.79 16.16
N PHE A 73 -2.88 -33.93 16.13
CA PHE A 73 -2.70 -34.98 17.13
C PHE A 73 -1.52 -35.87 16.75
N GLU A 74 -0.89 -36.45 17.77
CA GLU A 74 0.19 -37.41 17.57
C GLU A 74 -0.29 -38.66 16.80
N ASP A 75 -1.50 -39.10 17.13
CA ASP A 75 -2.20 -40.24 16.55
C ASP A 75 -3.56 -39.80 15.96
N ILE A 76 -3.93 -40.39 14.82
CA ILE A 76 -5.21 -40.16 14.15
C ILE A 76 -6.41 -40.54 15.04
N ASN A 77 -6.22 -41.47 15.98
CA ASN A 77 -7.26 -41.86 16.93
C ASN A 77 -7.65 -40.71 17.87
N GLY A 78 -6.71 -39.86 18.26
CA GLY A 78 -7.00 -38.67 19.08
C GLY A 78 -7.88 -37.66 18.33
N ALA A 79 -7.58 -37.44 17.05
CA ALA A 79 -8.40 -36.60 16.18
C ALA A 79 -9.81 -37.19 15.96
N LYS A 80 -9.93 -38.52 15.78
CA LYS A 80 -11.22 -39.20 15.65
C LYS A 80 -12.08 -39.07 16.89
N ASN A 81 -11.53 -39.38 18.05
CA ASN A 81 -12.25 -39.28 19.32
C ASN A 81 -12.78 -37.85 19.57
N CYS A 82 -11.97 -36.83 19.25
CA CYS A 82 -12.35 -35.43 19.39
C CYS A 82 -13.52 -35.05 18.47
N VAL A 83 -13.46 -35.41 17.18
CA VAL A 83 -14.50 -35.05 16.20
C VAL A 83 -15.78 -35.88 16.41
N GLU A 84 -15.66 -37.17 16.72
CA GLU A 84 -16.81 -38.05 17.01
C GLU A 84 -17.57 -37.61 18.27
N TYR A 85 -16.85 -37.16 19.30
CA TYR A 85 -17.46 -36.60 20.51
C TYR A 85 -18.33 -35.37 20.19
N CYS A 86 -17.87 -34.49 19.30
CA CYS A 86 -18.66 -33.35 18.83
C CYS A 86 -19.84 -33.76 17.93
N GLN A 87 -19.68 -34.80 17.12
CA GLN A 87 -20.75 -35.32 16.25
C GLN A 87 -21.88 -35.99 17.03
N GLN A 88 -21.62 -36.46 18.25
CA GLN A 88 -22.62 -36.99 19.18
C GLN A 88 -23.48 -35.90 19.86
N GLY A 89 -23.27 -34.63 19.51
CA GLY A 89 -24.01 -33.48 20.04
C GLY A 89 -23.35 -32.81 21.25
N ASN A 90 -22.16 -33.26 21.66
CA ASN A 90 -21.44 -32.65 22.77
C ASN A 90 -20.66 -31.41 22.29
N SER A 91 -20.72 -30.33 23.06
CA SER A 91 -19.93 -29.12 22.78
C SER A 91 -18.65 -29.11 23.59
N ILE A 92 -17.51 -28.88 22.93
CA ILE A 92 -16.22 -28.68 23.58
C ILE A 92 -16.04 -27.16 23.79
N TYR A 93 -15.76 -26.76 25.03
CA TYR A 93 -15.60 -25.36 25.39
C TYR A 93 -14.12 -24.98 25.38
N VAL A 94 -13.79 -23.90 24.67
CA VAL A 94 -12.46 -23.31 24.63
C VAL A 94 -12.57 -21.88 25.13
N ALA A 95 -11.82 -21.54 26.17
CA ALA A 95 -11.89 -20.23 26.85
C ALA A 95 -13.35 -19.82 27.22
N GLY A 96 -14.16 -20.80 27.66
CA GLY A 96 -15.55 -20.58 28.08
C GLY A 96 -16.56 -20.39 26.94
N GLN A 97 -16.19 -20.62 25.67
CA GLN A 97 -17.08 -20.56 24.52
C GLN A 97 -17.12 -21.91 23.78
N PRO A 98 -18.29 -22.37 23.29
CA PRO A 98 -18.38 -23.61 22.52
C PRO A 98 -17.67 -23.46 21.17
N ALA A 99 -16.77 -24.38 20.85
CA ALA A 99 -16.03 -24.42 19.59
C ALA A 99 -16.42 -25.65 18.76
N PHE A 100 -16.33 -25.51 17.45
CA PHE A 100 -16.70 -26.56 16.49
C PHE A 100 -15.45 -27.27 15.98
N PHE A 101 -15.41 -28.59 16.11
CA PHE A 101 -14.29 -29.44 15.71
C PHE A 101 -14.69 -30.29 14.51
N ASN A 102 -13.92 -30.22 13.43
CA ASN A 102 -14.12 -31.04 12.22
C ASN A 102 -12.77 -31.57 11.73
N PHE A 103 -12.75 -32.68 10.98
CA PHE A 103 -11.51 -33.11 10.35
C PHE A 103 -10.98 -32.03 9.39
N SER A 104 -9.67 -31.88 9.35
CA SER A 104 -9.01 -31.00 8.38
C SER A 104 -8.75 -31.76 7.08
N LEU A 105 -8.71 -31.04 5.96
CA LEU A 105 -8.23 -31.58 4.68
C LEU A 105 -6.70 -31.78 4.69
N SER A 106 -5.98 -31.15 5.63
CA SER A 106 -4.54 -31.30 5.81
C SER A 106 -4.21 -32.53 6.64
N GLN A 107 -3.15 -33.26 6.27
CA GLN A 107 -2.66 -34.42 7.03
C GLN A 107 -1.58 -34.08 8.06
N LYS A 108 -0.95 -32.89 7.94
CA LYS A 108 0.01 -32.34 8.90
C LYS A 108 -0.09 -30.82 8.92
N ILE A 109 0.23 -30.21 10.06
CA ILE A 109 0.38 -28.76 10.15
C ILE A 109 1.71 -28.38 9.50
N GLN A 110 1.65 -27.38 8.63
CA GLN A 110 2.80 -26.94 7.84
C GLN A 110 3.69 -26.04 8.70
N ARG A 111 4.73 -26.64 9.28
CA ARG A 111 5.67 -25.94 10.15
C ARG A 111 6.53 -24.96 9.37
N PRO A 112 6.75 -23.73 9.87
CA PRO A 112 7.86 -22.90 9.43
C PRO A 112 9.16 -23.49 9.96
N GLY A 113 9.71 -24.51 9.30
CA GLY A 113 11.05 -25.02 9.60
C GLY A 113 11.32 -26.49 9.30
N GLU A 114 10.31 -27.36 9.32
CA GLU A 114 10.54 -28.81 9.14
C GLU A 114 9.99 -29.29 7.79
N GLY A 115 10.89 -29.42 6.80
CA GLY A 115 10.59 -30.06 5.51
C GLY A 115 11.39 -29.58 4.30
N GLU A 116 12.48 -28.84 4.47
CA GLU A 116 13.14 -28.08 3.40
C GLU A 116 14.46 -28.68 2.86
N ASP A 117 14.84 -29.88 3.26
CA ASP A 117 16.14 -30.50 2.90
C ASP A 117 16.07 -31.62 1.83
N ALA A 118 14.90 -31.91 1.25
CA ALA A 118 14.76 -32.94 0.22
C ALA A 118 14.66 -32.41 -1.22
N ARG A 119 14.87 -31.10 -1.45
CA ARG A 119 14.92 -30.54 -2.81
C ARG A 119 16.37 -30.54 -3.31
N PRO A 120 16.65 -31.01 -4.54
CA PRO A 120 17.99 -30.95 -5.09
C PRO A 120 18.45 -29.49 -5.11
N ALA A 121 19.66 -29.24 -4.62
CA ALA A 121 20.22 -27.90 -4.53
C ALA A 121 20.26 -27.27 -5.92
N ASN A 122 19.74 -26.04 -6.02
CA ASN A 122 19.63 -25.26 -7.24
C ASN A 122 20.35 -23.92 -7.04
N HIS A 123 20.96 -23.38 -8.10
CA HIS A 123 21.55 -22.04 -8.07
C HIS A 123 20.50 -20.92 -8.10
N ILE A 124 19.22 -21.29 -8.26
CA ILE A 124 18.08 -20.38 -8.16
C ILE A 124 17.32 -20.60 -6.84
N LEU A 125 17.11 -19.50 -6.13
CA LEU A 125 16.35 -19.45 -4.89
C LEU A 125 15.03 -18.71 -5.09
N LEU A 126 13.98 -19.20 -4.43
CA LEU A 126 12.69 -18.57 -4.30
C LEU A 126 12.57 -17.93 -2.91
N PHE A 127 12.58 -16.62 -2.87
CA PHE A 127 12.30 -15.81 -1.70
C PHE A 127 10.79 -15.55 -1.63
N THR A 128 10.17 -15.95 -0.54
CA THR A 128 8.80 -15.58 -0.19
C THR A 128 8.87 -14.58 0.95
N VAL A 129 8.37 -13.37 0.70
CA VAL A 129 8.43 -12.27 1.68
C VAL A 129 7.17 -12.32 2.53
N LEU A 130 7.35 -12.60 3.82
CA LEU A 130 6.29 -12.61 4.81
C LEU A 130 6.15 -11.21 5.40
N ASN A 131 4.91 -10.80 5.69
CA ASN A 131 4.58 -9.46 6.19
C ASN A 131 5.26 -8.34 5.35
N PRO A 132 5.04 -8.28 4.01
CA PRO A 132 5.65 -7.27 3.16
C PRO A 132 5.04 -5.90 3.44
N GLN A 133 5.63 -5.16 4.37
CA GLN A 133 5.20 -3.79 4.74
C GLN A 133 5.88 -2.72 3.89
N TYR A 134 7.05 -3.02 3.33
CA TYR A 134 7.81 -2.15 2.46
C TYR A 134 7.93 -2.76 1.05
N PRO A 135 8.01 -1.94 -0.01
CA PRO A 135 8.18 -2.44 -1.36
C PRO A 135 9.55 -3.09 -1.53
N ILE A 136 9.55 -4.35 -1.97
CA ILE A 136 10.77 -5.07 -2.33
C ILE A 136 11.01 -4.85 -3.83
N THR A 137 12.07 -4.11 -4.14
CA THR A 137 12.54 -3.89 -5.52
C THR A 137 13.69 -4.83 -5.85
N VAL A 138 14.02 -4.90 -7.14
CA VAL A 138 15.17 -5.68 -7.62
C VAL A 138 16.48 -5.22 -6.98
N ASP A 139 16.68 -3.91 -6.78
CA ASP A 139 17.89 -3.37 -6.15
C ASP A 139 18.05 -3.80 -4.70
N VAL A 140 16.95 -3.87 -3.95
CA VAL A 140 16.95 -4.36 -2.56
C VAL A 140 17.36 -5.83 -2.55
N MET A 141 16.74 -6.64 -3.41
CA MET A 141 17.08 -8.06 -3.54
C MET A 141 18.53 -8.27 -3.98
N HIS A 142 19.05 -7.44 -4.87
CA HIS A 142 20.44 -7.47 -5.28
C HIS A 142 21.38 -7.12 -4.12
N THR A 143 21.07 -6.06 -3.37
CA THR A 143 21.88 -5.58 -2.25
C THR A 143 22.02 -6.64 -1.17
N ILE A 144 20.92 -7.30 -0.76
CA ILE A 144 20.97 -8.32 0.29
C ILE A 144 21.63 -9.63 -0.16
N ASN A 145 21.61 -9.95 -1.46
CA ASN A 145 22.14 -11.21 -1.98
C ASN A 145 23.59 -11.11 -2.48
N SER A 146 24.02 -9.91 -2.91
CA SER A 146 25.38 -9.66 -3.41
C SER A 146 26.53 -10.07 -2.47
N PRO A 147 26.41 -10.01 -1.12
CA PRO A 147 27.48 -10.46 -0.24
C PRO A 147 27.71 -11.97 -0.26
N TYR A 148 26.72 -12.76 -0.71
CA TYR A 148 26.74 -14.22 -0.65
C TYR A 148 27.10 -14.89 -1.99
N GLY A 149 27.06 -14.13 -3.09
CA GLY A 149 27.50 -14.57 -4.42
C GLY A 149 27.10 -13.60 -5.53
N GLN A 150 27.57 -13.86 -6.74
CA GLN A 150 27.24 -13.03 -7.90
C GLN A 150 25.81 -13.31 -8.35
N VAL A 151 24.96 -12.28 -8.29
CA VAL A 151 23.58 -12.37 -8.73
C VAL A 151 23.52 -12.15 -10.24
N GLN A 152 22.98 -13.12 -10.97
CA GLN A 152 22.82 -13.03 -12.42
C GLN A 152 21.49 -12.40 -12.82
N ARG A 153 20.38 -12.90 -12.24
CA ARG A 153 19.02 -12.51 -12.64
C ARG A 153 18.09 -12.47 -11.44
N ILE A 154 17.20 -11.48 -11.43
CA ILE A 154 16.17 -11.31 -10.39
C ILE A 154 14.81 -11.15 -11.06
N VAL A 155 13.78 -11.82 -10.56
CA VAL A 155 12.38 -11.64 -10.98
C VAL A 155 11.47 -11.62 -9.76
N ILE A 156 10.61 -10.62 -9.65
CA ILE A 156 9.69 -10.40 -8.55
C ILE A 156 8.25 -10.61 -9.05
N PHE A 157 7.50 -11.41 -8.31
CA PHE A 157 6.09 -11.71 -8.55
C PHE A 157 5.25 -11.16 -7.38
N LYS A 158 4.19 -10.42 -7.70
CA LYS A 158 3.27 -9.85 -6.69
C LYS A 158 1.85 -10.42 -6.77
N LYS A 159 1.63 -11.51 -7.52
CA LYS A 159 0.29 -12.04 -7.81
C LYS A 159 -0.37 -12.73 -6.60
N ASN A 160 0.40 -13.43 -5.76
CA ASN A 160 -0.09 -14.19 -4.59
C ASN A 160 0.78 -13.90 -3.36
N GLY A 161 0.98 -12.62 -3.05
CA GLY A 161 2.04 -12.17 -2.13
C GLY A 161 3.31 -11.80 -2.88
N VAL A 162 4.28 -11.22 -2.15
CA VAL A 162 5.56 -10.80 -2.72
C VAL A 162 6.52 -11.99 -2.70
N GLN A 163 6.83 -12.51 -3.88
CA GLN A 163 7.82 -13.55 -4.08
C GLN A 163 8.89 -13.05 -5.04
N ALA A 164 10.15 -13.42 -4.82
CA ALA A 164 11.25 -13.05 -5.69
C ALA A 164 12.09 -14.28 -5.99
N MET A 165 12.47 -14.46 -7.24
CA MET A 165 13.41 -15.49 -7.67
C MET A 165 14.75 -14.83 -7.96
N VAL A 166 15.81 -15.37 -7.37
CA VAL A 166 17.17 -14.87 -7.54
C VAL A 166 18.03 -16.00 -8.05
N GLU A 167 18.68 -15.77 -9.19
CA GLU A 167 19.64 -16.69 -9.79
C GLU A 167 21.06 -16.26 -9.44
N PHE A 168 21.80 -17.18 -8.84
CA PHE A 168 23.22 -17.03 -8.56
C PHE A 168 24.07 -17.65 -9.66
N ASP A 169 25.33 -17.26 -9.73
CA ASP A 169 26.34 -17.84 -10.62
C ASP A 169 26.62 -19.32 -10.35
N ASN A 170 26.55 -19.75 -9.09
CA ASN A 170 26.80 -21.14 -8.69
C ASN A 170 25.89 -21.62 -7.53
N VAL A 171 25.74 -22.94 -7.41
CA VAL A 171 24.85 -23.58 -6.42
C VAL A 171 25.36 -23.34 -4.99
N ASP A 172 26.67 -23.25 -4.78
CA ASP A 172 27.24 -23.07 -3.44
C ASP A 172 27.02 -21.66 -2.89
N SER A 173 26.96 -20.65 -3.75
CA SER A 173 26.55 -19.29 -3.40
C SER A 173 25.07 -19.22 -3.04
N ALA A 174 24.22 -19.94 -3.79
CA ALA A 174 22.80 -20.08 -3.43
C ALA A 174 22.61 -20.79 -2.08
N LYS A 175 23.40 -21.83 -1.78
CA LYS A 175 23.38 -22.49 -0.45
C LYS A 175 23.73 -21.52 0.68
N ARG A 176 24.81 -20.75 0.52
CA ARG A 176 25.24 -19.74 1.51
C ARG A 176 24.17 -18.67 1.73
N ALA A 177 23.62 -18.13 0.64
CA ALA A 177 22.54 -17.15 0.70
C ALA A 177 21.30 -17.71 1.43
N LYS A 178 20.87 -18.94 1.11
CA LYS A 178 19.75 -19.60 1.79
C LYS A 178 20.00 -19.73 3.29
N GLN A 179 21.17 -20.22 3.70
CA GLN A 179 21.49 -20.44 5.11
C GLN A 179 21.56 -19.15 5.92
N SER A 180 22.07 -18.06 5.34
CA SER A 180 22.24 -16.78 6.05
C SER A 180 21.01 -15.87 6.02
N LEU A 181 20.17 -15.95 4.98
CA LEU A 181 19.03 -15.05 4.80
C LEU A 181 17.68 -15.69 5.12
N SER A 182 17.60 -17.02 5.27
CA SER A 182 16.32 -17.67 5.59
C SER A 182 15.92 -17.37 7.03
N GLY A 183 14.73 -16.82 7.22
CA GLY A 183 14.21 -16.34 8.51
C GLY A 183 14.71 -14.94 8.90
N ALA A 184 15.54 -14.30 8.07
CA ALA A 184 16.02 -12.95 8.31
C ALA A 184 15.01 -11.90 7.84
N ASP A 185 14.95 -10.79 8.54
CA ASP A 185 14.15 -9.63 8.15
C ASP A 185 14.97 -8.69 7.26
N ILE A 186 14.43 -8.30 6.10
CA ILE A 186 15.05 -7.25 5.26
C ILE A 186 15.02 -5.89 5.97
N TYR A 187 13.94 -5.63 6.71
CA TYR A 187 13.75 -4.41 7.50
C TYR A 187 13.39 -4.79 8.92
N SER A 188 13.98 -4.15 9.93
CA SER A 188 13.77 -4.50 11.35
C SER A 188 12.30 -4.76 11.68
N GLY A 189 11.95 -6.01 11.98
CA GLY A 189 10.61 -6.44 12.37
C GLY A 189 9.60 -6.64 11.24
N CYS A 190 10.00 -6.64 9.97
CA CYS A 190 9.12 -6.93 8.83
C CYS A 190 9.86 -7.40 7.56
N CYS A 191 9.10 -7.85 6.55
CA CYS A 191 9.65 -8.41 5.32
C CYS A 191 10.57 -9.61 5.58
N THR A 192 10.13 -10.51 6.46
CA THR A 192 10.83 -11.75 6.81
C THR A 192 10.94 -12.64 5.59
N LEU A 193 12.15 -13.08 5.30
CA LEU A 193 12.45 -13.90 4.13
C LEU A 193 12.25 -15.38 4.45
N LYS A 194 11.38 -16.04 3.69
CA LYS A 194 11.35 -17.50 3.63
C LYS A 194 11.96 -17.94 2.31
N ILE A 195 13.07 -18.67 2.36
CA ILE A 195 13.85 -19.02 1.17
C ILE A 195 13.75 -20.51 0.89
N GLU A 196 13.34 -20.86 -0.34
CA GLU A 196 13.26 -22.25 -0.81
C GLU A 196 14.09 -22.42 -2.09
N TYR A 197 14.53 -23.65 -2.40
CA TYR A 197 15.08 -23.92 -3.73
C TYR A 197 13.98 -23.82 -4.79
N ALA A 198 14.25 -23.06 -5.85
CA ALA A 198 13.30 -22.85 -6.93
C ALA A 198 13.16 -24.09 -7.82
N LYS A 199 11.97 -24.27 -8.41
CA LYS A 199 11.69 -25.36 -9.38
C LYS A 199 12.40 -25.20 -10.73
N PRO A 200 12.47 -23.99 -11.33
CA PRO A 200 13.17 -23.79 -12.59
C PRO A 200 14.68 -23.79 -12.39
N THR A 201 15.43 -24.31 -13.36
CA THR A 201 16.91 -24.25 -13.42
C THR A 201 17.42 -23.04 -14.21
N ARG A 202 16.51 -22.20 -14.75
CA ARG A 202 16.85 -20.95 -15.44
C ARG A 202 15.75 -19.92 -15.26
N LEU A 203 16.10 -18.67 -14.93
CA LEU A 203 15.16 -17.55 -14.95
C LEU A 203 15.10 -16.90 -16.33
N ASN A 204 13.90 -16.62 -16.82
CA ASN A 204 13.70 -15.88 -18.06
C ASN A 204 13.35 -14.43 -17.72
N VAL A 205 14.26 -13.51 -18.01
CA VAL A 205 14.05 -12.06 -17.85
C VAL A 205 13.80 -11.47 -19.23
N VAL A 206 12.60 -10.94 -19.44
CA VAL A 206 12.17 -10.40 -20.74
C VAL A 206 12.47 -8.90 -20.86
N ARG A 207 12.56 -8.20 -19.72
CA ARG A 207 12.77 -6.76 -19.62
C ARG A 207 13.51 -6.41 -18.33
N ASN A 208 14.35 -5.38 -18.38
CA ASN A 208 15.02 -4.82 -17.20
C ASN A 208 14.21 -3.64 -16.65
N ASP A 209 13.66 -3.80 -15.46
CA ASP A 209 12.83 -2.84 -14.73
C ASP A 209 12.87 -3.11 -13.21
N SER A 210 12.00 -2.45 -12.44
CA SER A 210 11.96 -2.53 -10.97
C SER A 210 11.43 -3.87 -10.41
N GLU A 211 10.90 -4.76 -11.25
CA GLU A 211 10.36 -6.07 -10.92
C GLU A 211 11.12 -7.22 -11.57
N SER A 212 11.89 -7.00 -12.64
CA SER A 212 12.81 -8.00 -13.19
C SER A 212 14.07 -7.38 -13.76
N TRP A 213 15.23 -8.00 -13.55
CA TRP A 213 16.50 -7.52 -14.08
C TRP A 213 17.46 -8.67 -14.40
N ASP A 214 18.18 -8.52 -15.52
CA ASP A 214 19.26 -9.40 -15.93
C ASP A 214 20.60 -8.66 -15.88
N TYR A 215 21.44 -9.00 -14.90
CA TYR A 215 22.77 -8.42 -14.72
C TYR A 215 23.80 -8.96 -15.71
N THR A 216 23.50 -10.05 -16.42
CA THR A 216 24.36 -10.59 -17.49
C THR A 216 24.12 -9.91 -18.83
N ASN A 217 22.98 -9.23 -18.99
CA ASN A 217 22.66 -8.45 -20.18
C ASN A 217 22.00 -7.10 -19.80
N PRO A 218 22.83 -6.07 -19.51
CA PRO A 218 22.35 -4.74 -19.15
C PRO A 218 21.56 -4.01 -20.25
N ALA A 219 21.60 -4.49 -21.50
CA ALA A 219 20.95 -3.85 -22.66
C ALA A 219 19.52 -4.38 -22.94
N LEU A 220 18.99 -5.30 -22.12
CA LEU A 220 17.62 -5.81 -22.22
C LEU A 220 16.59 -4.69 -21.94
N GLY A 221 15.95 -4.16 -22.99
CA GLY A 221 14.86 -3.18 -22.88
C GLY A 221 15.18 -1.77 -23.40
N GLY A 222 16.39 -1.52 -23.89
CA GLY A 222 16.81 -0.22 -24.42
C GLY A 222 16.50 0.02 -25.90
N LYS A 223 15.26 -0.23 -26.38
CA LYS A 223 14.72 0.38 -27.60
C LYS A 223 13.19 0.43 -27.52
N GLU A 224 12.65 1.64 -27.51
CA GLU A 224 11.26 1.88 -27.89
C GLU A 224 11.01 1.26 -29.27
N ALA A 225 9.99 0.40 -29.37
CA ALA A 225 9.46 -0.07 -30.65
C ALA A 225 7.95 0.27 -30.68
N PRO A 226 7.46 0.98 -31.71
CA PRO A 226 6.06 1.34 -31.82
C PRO A 226 5.25 0.16 -32.41
N GLY A 227 4.02 -0.02 -31.92
CA GLY A 227 2.99 -0.82 -32.59
C GLY A 227 2.98 -2.30 -32.20
N GLY A 228 1.82 -2.76 -31.72
CA GLY A 228 1.65 -4.04 -31.05
C GLY A 228 1.53 -5.27 -31.94
N ARG A 229 1.45 -6.42 -31.28
CA ARG A 229 0.47 -7.50 -31.49
C ARG A 229 0.69 -8.58 -30.44
N GLY A 230 -0.42 -9.15 -29.99
CA GLY A 230 -0.48 -10.21 -28.98
C GLY A 230 0.21 -11.52 -29.41
N GLN A 231 0.22 -12.44 -28.46
CA GLN A 231 0.71 -13.83 -28.57
C GLN A 231 0.39 -14.52 -29.90
N PRO A 232 1.08 -15.63 -30.18
CA PRO A 232 0.29 -16.85 -30.26
C PRO A 232 0.82 -18.04 -29.46
N LEU A 233 -0.18 -18.83 -29.07
CA LEU A 233 -0.18 -20.15 -28.47
C LEU A 233 0.40 -21.23 -29.40
N LEU A 234 0.83 -22.33 -28.77
CA LEU A 234 0.84 -23.73 -29.25
C LEU A 234 1.59 -24.05 -30.55
N GLN A 235 2.59 -24.92 -30.39
CA GLN A 235 3.38 -25.56 -31.45
C GLN A 235 2.77 -26.90 -31.81
N GLU A 236 2.57 -27.15 -33.11
CA GLU A 236 2.33 -28.50 -33.67
C GLU A 236 3.25 -28.75 -34.89
N PRO A 237 3.51 -30.02 -35.25
CA PRO A 237 4.85 -30.53 -35.55
C PRO A 237 5.26 -30.54 -37.04
N ARG A 238 6.59 -30.64 -37.23
CA ARG A 238 7.33 -30.68 -38.50
C ARG A 238 7.01 -31.91 -39.36
N PHE A 239 7.01 -31.73 -40.68
CA PHE A 239 7.49 -32.67 -41.71
C PHE A 239 8.18 -31.82 -42.80
N GLY A 240 9.51 -31.98 -43.05
CA GLY A 240 10.10 -32.62 -44.24
C GLY A 240 9.97 -31.74 -45.51
N SER A 241 10.96 -31.41 -46.34
CA SER A 241 12.24 -32.04 -46.66
C SER A 241 13.09 -31.11 -47.56
N ALA A 242 14.40 -31.11 -47.31
CA ALA A 242 15.52 -31.08 -48.26
C ALA A 242 16.01 -29.77 -48.94
N PRO A 243 17.34 -29.67 -49.24
CA PRO A 243 18.05 -28.40 -49.41
C PRO A 243 18.77 -28.20 -50.76
N ALA A 244 19.29 -26.97 -50.90
CA ALA A 244 20.53 -26.58 -51.60
C ALA A 244 20.42 -26.11 -53.07
N PRO A 245 21.48 -25.50 -53.64
CA PRO A 245 22.15 -24.26 -53.22
C PRO A 245 22.53 -23.37 -54.45
N TYR A 246 23.54 -22.50 -54.28
CA TYR A 246 24.26 -21.61 -55.22
C TYR A 246 23.84 -20.13 -55.13
N SER A 247 24.63 -19.29 -54.45
CA SER A 247 25.83 -18.58 -54.96
C SER A 247 25.41 -17.34 -55.78
N ILE A 248 26.06 -16.18 -55.77
CA ILE A 248 27.40 -15.82 -55.34
C ILE A 248 27.46 -14.28 -55.43
N LEU A 249 28.41 -13.72 -54.68
CA LEU A 249 29.13 -12.47 -54.96
C LEU A 249 28.48 -11.10 -54.68
N LYS A 250 29.22 -10.41 -53.80
CA LYS A 250 29.82 -9.07 -54.01
C LYS A 250 28.87 -7.90 -53.92
N ASN A 251 29.29 -6.75 -53.40
CA ASN A 251 30.36 -6.33 -52.50
C ASN A 251 30.09 -4.83 -52.38
N PHE A 252 30.21 -4.31 -51.16
CA PHE A 252 30.81 -3.03 -50.83
C PHE A 252 30.33 -1.70 -51.46
N ASN A 253 30.13 -0.79 -50.51
CA ASN A 253 30.48 0.63 -50.49
C ASN A 253 29.48 1.62 -51.11
N TYR A 254 28.86 2.47 -50.28
CA TYR A 254 29.37 3.67 -49.58
C TYR A 254 29.38 4.93 -50.46
N CYS A 255 28.52 5.88 -50.08
CA CYS A 255 28.59 7.36 -50.18
C CYS A 255 27.15 7.88 -50.36
N ILE A 256 26.51 8.55 -49.38
CA ILE A 256 26.75 9.92 -48.89
C ILE A 256 26.97 10.90 -50.05
N TYR A 257 26.01 11.84 -50.25
CA TYR A 257 26.22 13.30 -50.21
C TYR A 257 24.91 14.07 -50.57
N LEU A 258 24.62 15.09 -49.75
CA LEU A 258 24.05 16.44 -50.06
C LEU A 258 22.57 16.54 -50.48
N LEU A 259 21.71 17.24 -49.71
CA LEU A 259 21.47 18.70 -49.62
C LEU A 259 20.85 19.31 -50.90
N ASP A 260 19.54 19.59 -50.86
CA ASP A 260 18.90 20.93 -50.99
C ASP A 260 17.42 20.80 -51.44
N GLY A 261 16.52 21.61 -50.85
CA GLY A 261 15.07 21.67 -51.13
C GLY A 261 14.74 22.50 -52.39
N PRO A 262 13.65 23.30 -52.42
CA PRO A 262 12.25 23.08 -52.03
C PRO A 262 11.27 23.50 -53.17
N ALA A 263 10.00 23.73 -52.84
CA ALA A 263 8.88 24.30 -53.64
C ALA A 263 8.08 23.29 -54.49
N GLY A 264 6.75 23.37 -54.58
CA GLY A 264 5.78 24.33 -54.05
C GLY A 264 4.39 24.05 -54.63
N SER A 265 3.38 24.79 -54.15
CA SER A 265 2.01 25.00 -54.70
C SER A 265 1.08 23.78 -54.79
N GLY A 266 -0.22 23.85 -54.51
CA GLY A 266 -1.12 24.95 -54.17
C GLY A 266 -2.57 24.56 -54.56
N PHE A 267 -3.56 25.14 -53.87
CA PHE A 267 -4.99 25.27 -54.22
C PHE A 267 -5.85 23.98 -54.20
N GLY A 268 -6.92 23.88 -53.39
CA GLY A 268 -8.23 24.54 -53.49
C GLY A 268 -9.25 23.39 -53.73
N GLY A 269 -10.34 23.15 -53.00
CA GLY A 269 -11.41 24.03 -52.55
C GLY A 269 -12.70 23.72 -53.34
N GLY A 270 -13.68 23.05 -52.72
CA GLY A 270 -15.12 23.26 -53.04
C GLY A 270 -15.95 22.15 -53.71
N HIS A 271 -16.93 21.66 -52.93
CA HIS A 271 -18.36 21.43 -53.26
C HIS A 271 -18.84 20.47 -54.38
N GLY A 272 -19.77 19.58 -53.98
CA GLY A 272 -21.06 19.44 -54.70
C GLY A 272 -21.50 18.05 -55.14
N GLY A 273 -22.58 17.55 -54.53
CA GLY A 273 -23.69 16.87 -55.22
C GLY A 273 -23.56 15.41 -55.67
N GLY A 274 -24.32 14.50 -55.05
CA GLY A 274 -24.88 13.32 -55.73
C GLY A 274 -26.29 13.62 -56.29
N PRO A 275 -27.16 12.63 -56.60
CA PRO A 275 -26.98 11.30 -57.21
C PRO A 275 -27.92 11.16 -58.45
N PRO A 276 -28.28 9.94 -58.92
CA PRO A 276 -29.64 9.47 -58.58
C PRO A 276 -29.75 7.95 -58.33
N GLY A 277 -30.81 7.57 -57.60
CA GLY A 277 -31.11 6.20 -57.18
C GLY A 277 -32.35 5.57 -57.82
N PHE A 278 -32.68 4.37 -57.33
CA PHE A 278 -33.92 3.59 -57.46
C PHE A 278 -33.96 2.72 -56.18
N GLY A 279 -35.02 2.55 -55.38
CA GLY A 279 -36.43 2.94 -55.40
C GLY A 279 -37.18 1.97 -54.46
N GLY A 280 -37.98 2.48 -53.52
CA GLY A 280 -38.84 1.72 -52.56
C GLY A 280 -40.05 1.04 -53.22
N PRO A 281 -41.22 0.81 -52.54
CA PRO A 281 -41.89 1.61 -51.49
C PRO A 281 -42.45 0.74 -50.30
N GLY A 282 -43.08 1.18 -49.20
CA GLY A 282 -43.72 2.44 -48.74
C GLY A 282 -45.22 2.23 -48.44
N TYR A 283 -45.76 2.86 -47.36
CA TYR A 283 -47.16 3.33 -47.07
C TYR A 283 -47.86 2.86 -45.77
N TYR A 284 -48.69 3.60 -44.97
CA TYR A 284 -49.23 4.99 -44.77
C TYR A 284 -49.54 5.11 -43.22
N ASP A 285 -49.47 6.20 -42.45
CA ASP A 285 -50.17 7.50 -42.32
C ASP A 285 -51.70 7.54 -42.06
N ASP A 286 -52.11 8.58 -41.31
CA ASP A 286 -53.43 9.19 -41.02
C ASP A 286 -54.08 9.00 -39.63
N GLY A 287 -54.47 10.13 -39.05
CA GLY A 287 -55.28 10.26 -37.84
C GLY A 287 -56.61 10.97 -38.10
N PHE A 288 -57.60 10.84 -37.20
CA PHE A 288 -58.76 11.74 -37.13
C PHE A 288 -59.58 11.56 -35.83
N ASP A 289 -59.99 12.71 -35.26
CA ASP A 289 -61.23 13.04 -34.56
C ASP A 289 -61.75 12.34 -33.29
N GLY A 290 -62.31 13.18 -32.40
CA GLY A 290 -63.73 12.99 -32.03
C GLY A 290 -64.09 13.05 -30.55
N TYR A 291 -64.54 14.23 -30.13
CA TYR A 291 -65.33 14.59 -28.95
C TYR A 291 -66.30 13.53 -28.38
N GLY A 292 -66.51 13.55 -27.05
CA GLY A 292 -67.84 13.35 -26.46
C GLY A 292 -67.99 12.31 -25.34
N ARG A 293 -68.13 12.80 -24.11
CA ARG A 293 -68.54 12.16 -22.83
C ARG A 293 -69.89 11.37 -22.89
N PRO A 294 -70.43 10.83 -21.77
CA PRO A 294 -69.88 9.94 -20.73
C PRO A 294 -70.82 8.76 -20.38
N GLY A 295 -70.36 7.78 -19.59
CA GLY A 295 -71.24 6.77 -18.97
C GLY A 295 -70.50 5.94 -17.89
N PRO A 296 -71.07 5.75 -16.68
CA PRO A 296 -70.34 5.30 -15.49
C PRO A 296 -70.46 3.79 -15.23
N TYR A 297 -69.57 3.23 -14.41
CA TYR A 297 -69.84 2.30 -13.30
C TYR A 297 -68.57 1.52 -12.92
N GLY A 298 -68.19 1.62 -11.64
CA GLY A 298 -67.73 0.47 -10.85
C GLY A 298 -66.23 0.16 -10.81
N GLY A 299 -65.66 0.23 -9.61
CA GLY A 299 -64.82 -0.86 -9.12
C GLY A 299 -63.34 -0.57 -8.83
N GLY A 300 -63.09 0.03 -7.67
CA GLY A 300 -62.19 -0.53 -6.63
C GLY A 300 -60.74 -0.90 -6.94
N GLY A 301 -59.81 -0.25 -6.23
CA GLY A 301 -58.50 -0.82 -5.85
C GLY A 301 -57.31 0.11 -6.08
N PRO A 302 -56.74 0.72 -5.03
CA PRO A 302 -55.62 1.65 -5.15
C PRO A 302 -54.28 0.94 -4.94
N GLY A 303 -53.27 1.30 -5.73
CA GLY A 303 -51.92 0.83 -5.47
C GLY A 303 -50.91 1.16 -6.55
N ASP A 304 -50.85 2.42 -7.00
CA ASP A 304 -49.63 2.97 -7.61
C ASP A 304 -49.76 4.49 -7.79
N LEU A 305 -49.16 5.27 -6.87
CA LEU A 305 -48.78 6.67 -7.12
C LEU A 305 -47.81 7.13 -6.03
N LEU A 306 -46.52 6.84 -6.22
CA LEU A 306 -45.42 7.42 -5.43
C LEU A 306 -44.29 7.89 -6.35
N LEU A 307 -44.66 8.71 -7.32
CA LEU A 307 -43.78 9.70 -7.93
C LEU A 307 -44.58 10.99 -8.00
N PHE A 308 -43.96 12.09 -7.57
CA PHE A 308 -44.52 13.44 -7.37
C PHE A 308 -45.23 13.68 -6.02
N PHE A 309 -44.46 13.90 -4.95
CA PHE A 309 -44.51 15.16 -4.20
C PHE A 309 -43.25 15.31 -3.34
N GLN A 310 -42.24 15.87 -4.00
CA GLN A 310 -41.04 16.41 -3.39
C GLN A 310 -41.41 17.71 -2.66
N LEU A 311 -40.81 17.93 -1.48
CA LEU A 311 -40.89 19.10 -0.60
C LEU A 311 -42.20 19.28 0.20
N PHE A 312 -42.25 18.76 1.46
CA PHE A 312 -42.70 19.58 2.63
C PHE A 312 -42.58 18.96 4.05
N VAL A 313 -41.90 17.84 4.32
CA VAL A 313 -41.86 17.27 5.69
C VAL A 313 -40.43 17.02 6.21
N VAL A 314 -39.64 18.10 6.35
CA VAL A 314 -38.31 18.05 7.01
C VAL A 314 -38.17 19.10 8.14
N PHE A 315 -39.17 19.95 8.39
CA PHE A 315 -38.95 21.16 9.20
C PHE A 315 -39.59 21.27 10.59
N ILE A 316 -40.18 20.22 11.19
CA ILE A 316 -40.86 20.38 12.50
C ILE A 316 -40.42 19.40 13.62
N PHE A 317 -39.59 18.38 13.36
CA PHE A 317 -39.28 17.36 14.39
C PHE A 317 -37.79 17.16 14.75
N ILE A 318 -36.91 18.12 14.44
CA ILE A 318 -35.50 18.11 14.89
C ILE A 318 -35.22 18.91 16.19
N PRO A 319 -36.05 19.85 16.71
CA PRO A 319 -35.62 20.65 17.87
C PRO A 319 -36.02 20.10 19.25
N ILE A 320 -36.67 18.93 19.38
CA ILE A 320 -37.13 18.42 20.70
C ILE A 320 -36.21 17.33 21.30
N LEU A 321 -35.37 16.67 20.51
CA LEU A 321 -34.43 15.67 21.06
C LEU A 321 -33.13 16.28 21.61
N ILE A 322 -32.82 17.54 21.28
CA ILE A 322 -31.60 18.26 21.72
C ILE A 322 -31.77 18.86 23.13
N LEU A 323 -32.99 19.03 23.62
CA LEU A 323 -33.28 19.66 24.91
C LEU A 323 -33.39 18.68 26.09
N ILE A 324 -33.59 17.38 25.84
CA ILE A 324 -33.61 16.34 26.89
C ILE A 324 -32.20 15.80 27.19
N TYR A 325 -31.25 15.94 26.25
CA TYR A 325 -29.87 15.45 26.44
C TYR A 325 -28.96 16.41 27.23
N LEU A 326 -29.42 17.64 27.52
CA LEU A 326 -28.61 18.68 28.17
C LEU A 326 -28.89 18.90 29.67
N SER A 327 -29.69 18.04 30.33
CA SER A 327 -29.99 18.23 31.75
C SER A 327 -29.97 16.93 32.54
N SER A 328 -28.78 16.39 32.80
CA SER A 328 -28.47 15.57 33.99
C SER A 328 -26.96 15.25 34.07
N LYS A 329 -26.21 16.08 34.80
CA LYS A 329 -25.01 15.64 35.55
C LYS A 329 -25.16 16.12 37.00
N PRO A 330 -24.67 15.32 37.96
CA PRO A 330 -23.59 15.87 38.77
C PRO A 330 -22.39 14.93 38.90
N ASP A 331 -21.28 15.54 39.30
CA ASP A 331 -19.89 15.10 39.24
C ASP A 331 -19.48 14.00 40.23
N ARG A 332 -18.49 13.15 39.83
CA ARG A 332 -17.22 12.95 40.57
C ARG A 332 -16.27 11.93 39.89
N TYR A 333 -15.03 12.40 39.67
CA TYR A 333 -13.73 11.71 39.68
C TYR A 333 -13.57 10.27 39.16
N GLY A 334 -12.69 10.11 38.14
CA GLY A 334 -11.85 8.92 37.98
C GLY A 334 -11.73 8.34 36.57
N ARG A 335 -10.53 8.45 35.98
CA ARG A 335 -9.85 7.47 35.11
C ARG A 335 -10.64 6.82 33.94
N GLY A 336 -10.18 7.09 32.70
CA GLY A 336 -10.39 6.21 31.54
C GLY A 336 -11.03 6.91 30.33
N SER A 337 -10.21 7.44 29.43
CA SER A 337 -10.67 7.86 28.09
C SER A 337 -10.76 6.60 27.22
N ASN A 338 -11.97 6.04 27.12
CA ASN A 338 -12.28 4.94 26.22
C ASN A 338 -12.54 5.47 24.81
N SER A 339 -11.87 4.79 23.89
CA SER A 339 -11.93 4.86 22.45
C SER A 339 -13.34 4.64 21.92
N TYR A 340 -13.71 5.36 20.86
CA TYR A 340 -14.73 4.89 19.93
C TYR A 340 -14.13 3.73 19.12
N GLU A 341 -14.50 2.48 19.42
CA GLU A 341 -14.17 1.34 18.56
C GLU A 341 -15.30 1.06 17.56
N GLY A 342 -15.16 1.69 16.39
CA GLY A 342 -15.69 1.17 15.14
C GLY A 342 -14.75 0.09 14.59
N GLY A 343 -15.32 -0.92 13.93
CA GLY A 343 -14.66 -2.16 13.51
C GLY A 343 -13.27 -2.02 12.90
N ALA A 344 -12.39 -2.96 13.28
CA ALA A 344 -10.99 -3.06 12.88
C ALA A 344 -10.83 -3.29 11.36
N GLY A 345 -10.87 -2.21 10.59
CA GLY A 345 -10.15 -2.11 9.32
C GLY A 345 -8.66 -1.96 9.62
N ALA A 346 -7.79 -2.57 8.81
CA ALA A 346 -6.34 -2.41 8.89
C ALA A 346 -6.00 -0.92 9.09
N GLN A 347 -5.40 -0.56 10.24
CA GLN A 347 -5.02 0.82 10.52
C GLN A 347 -3.96 1.24 9.50
N GLY A 348 -4.40 1.98 8.48
CA GLY A 348 -3.51 2.42 7.41
C GLY A 348 -2.54 3.47 7.92
N ALA A 349 -1.28 3.41 7.48
CA ALA A 349 -0.28 4.44 7.75
C ALA A 349 -0.49 5.70 6.88
N VAL A 350 -1.70 5.90 6.34
CA VAL A 350 -2.03 7.01 5.46
C VAL A 350 -3.03 7.93 6.13
N CYS A 351 -2.66 9.20 6.23
CA CYS A 351 -3.51 10.28 6.70
C CYS A 351 -4.12 11.02 5.51
N MET A 352 -5.41 11.32 5.59
CA MET A 352 -6.11 12.19 4.66
C MET A 352 -6.20 13.59 5.27
N VAL A 353 -5.84 14.58 4.47
CA VAL A 353 -5.74 15.99 4.85
C VAL A 353 -6.72 16.79 4.01
N TYR A 354 -7.56 17.58 4.67
CA TYR A 354 -8.53 18.47 4.03
C TYR A 354 -8.34 19.91 4.53
N GLY A 355 -8.83 20.88 3.74
CA GLY A 355 -8.77 22.30 4.11
C GLY A 355 -7.39 22.92 3.88
N LEU A 356 -6.63 22.41 2.92
CA LEU A 356 -5.36 23.02 2.50
C LEU A 356 -5.60 24.23 1.60
N ASN A 357 -4.84 25.30 1.80
CA ASN A 357 -4.82 26.44 0.89
C ASN A 357 -3.98 26.09 -0.35
N MET A 358 -4.58 26.13 -1.55
CA MET A 358 -3.91 25.64 -2.76
C MET A 358 -2.80 26.55 -3.28
N ASP A 359 -2.87 27.84 -3.01
CA ASP A 359 -1.83 28.79 -3.44
C ASP A 359 -0.61 28.75 -2.50
N LYS A 360 -0.82 28.30 -1.27
CA LYS A 360 0.18 28.32 -0.20
C LYS A 360 0.67 26.95 0.22
N MET A 361 0.10 25.83 -0.22
CA MET A 361 0.54 24.49 0.20
C MET A 361 1.06 23.66 -0.96
N ASN A 362 2.17 22.97 -0.72
CA ASN A 362 2.77 22.01 -1.64
C ASN A 362 3.30 20.78 -0.87
N CYS A 363 3.93 19.84 -1.58
CA CYS A 363 4.46 18.62 -0.96
C CYS A 363 5.52 18.94 0.11
N ASP A 364 6.45 19.86 -0.15
CA ASP A 364 7.54 20.19 0.79
C ASP A 364 7.02 20.91 2.05
N ARG A 365 6.01 21.77 1.88
CA ARG A 365 5.31 22.46 2.96
C ARG A 365 4.52 21.49 3.85
N LEU A 366 3.86 20.51 3.25
CA LEU A 366 3.24 19.41 4.02
C LEU A 366 4.30 18.55 4.72
N PHE A 367 5.41 18.23 4.05
CA PHE A 367 6.52 17.50 4.66
C PHE A 367 7.06 18.24 5.89
N ASN A 368 7.28 19.55 5.78
CA ASN A 368 7.77 20.41 6.86
C ASN A 368 6.91 20.34 8.12
N LEU A 369 5.59 20.25 7.97
CA LEU A 369 4.66 20.14 9.09
C LEU A 369 4.58 18.72 9.66
N PHE A 370 4.45 17.71 8.79
CA PHE A 370 4.20 16.33 9.21
C PHE A 370 5.45 15.60 9.72
N CYS A 371 6.65 16.02 9.30
CA CYS A 371 7.92 15.44 9.76
C CYS A 371 8.16 15.59 11.28
N LEU A 372 7.39 16.45 11.96
CA LEU A 372 7.43 16.62 13.41
C LEU A 372 6.71 15.50 14.17
N TYR A 373 5.77 14.83 13.51
CA TYR A 373 4.87 13.85 14.14
C TYR A 373 5.21 12.41 13.72
N GLY A 374 5.91 12.24 12.60
CA GLY A 374 6.39 10.95 12.12
C GLY A 374 7.28 11.09 10.89
N ASN A 375 7.86 9.96 10.44
CA ASN A 375 8.57 9.94 9.17
C ASN A 375 7.56 10.03 8.03
N VAL A 376 7.75 10.97 7.13
CA VAL A 376 6.93 11.11 5.93
C VAL A 376 7.53 10.22 4.84
N VAL A 377 6.70 9.35 4.27
CA VAL A 377 7.07 8.46 3.17
C VAL A 377 6.66 9.11 1.86
N ARG A 378 5.38 9.43 1.67
CA ARG A 378 4.86 9.97 0.39
C ARG A 378 3.78 10.99 0.63
N ILE A 379 3.70 11.98 -0.26
CA ILE A 379 2.63 12.99 -0.25
C ILE A 379 2.00 13.02 -1.64
N LYS A 380 0.67 13.07 -1.68
CA LYS A 380 -0.13 13.12 -2.91
C LYS A 380 -1.28 14.12 -2.76
N PHE A 381 -1.31 15.17 -3.56
CA PHE A 381 -2.48 16.03 -3.71
C PHE A 381 -3.51 15.39 -4.64
N LEU A 382 -4.79 15.63 -4.36
CA LEU A 382 -5.89 15.02 -5.11
C LEU A 382 -6.47 16.02 -6.10
N LYS A 383 -6.42 15.68 -7.39
CA LYS A 383 -7.02 16.49 -8.45
C LYS A 383 -8.56 16.53 -8.37
N SER A 384 -9.17 15.44 -7.90
CA SER A 384 -10.64 15.35 -7.79
C SER A 384 -11.23 16.19 -6.67
N LYS A 385 -10.41 16.58 -5.69
CA LYS A 385 -10.85 17.35 -4.53
C LYS A 385 -9.77 18.36 -4.16
N GLU A 386 -9.95 19.58 -4.64
CA GLU A 386 -9.08 20.69 -4.33
C GLU A 386 -8.97 20.93 -2.81
N GLY A 387 -7.82 21.41 -2.37
CA GLY A 387 -7.51 21.60 -0.96
C GLY A 387 -7.40 20.29 -0.17
N SER A 388 -7.23 19.15 -0.84
CA SER A 388 -7.10 17.83 -0.20
C SER A 388 -5.83 17.10 -0.63
N ALA A 389 -5.19 16.44 0.33
CA ALA A 389 -3.99 15.64 0.11
C ALA A 389 -4.02 14.36 0.94
N MET A 390 -3.26 13.35 0.49
CA MET A 390 -2.99 12.13 1.23
C MET A 390 -1.50 12.08 1.58
N ILE A 391 -1.21 11.69 2.82
CA ILE A 391 0.15 11.61 3.34
C ILE A 391 0.36 10.21 3.92
N GLN A 392 1.30 9.47 3.36
CA GLN A 392 1.76 8.22 3.95
C GLN A 392 2.87 8.52 4.95
N LEU A 393 2.63 8.16 6.20
CA LEU A 393 3.63 8.18 7.27
C LEU A 393 4.26 6.79 7.42
N GLY A 394 5.36 6.72 8.18
CA GLY A 394 6.10 5.47 8.40
C GLY A 394 5.32 4.42 9.20
N ASP A 395 4.39 4.85 10.04
CA ASP A 395 3.65 3.98 10.95
C ASP A 395 2.26 4.55 11.30
N PRO A 396 1.30 3.71 11.70
CA PRO A 396 -0.05 4.16 12.08
C PRO A 396 -0.06 5.06 13.32
N ILE A 397 0.87 4.86 14.27
CA ILE A 397 0.95 5.66 15.50
C ILE A 397 1.31 7.12 15.15
N SER A 398 2.17 7.33 14.16
CA SER A 398 2.49 8.64 13.60
C SER A 398 1.26 9.33 12.99
N VAL A 399 0.34 8.57 12.37
CA VAL A 399 -0.93 9.11 11.86
C VAL A 399 -1.80 9.59 13.01
N GLU A 400 -1.96 8.77 14.05
CA GLU A 400 -2.73 9.14 15.24
C GLU A 400 -2.15 10.38 15.94
N ARG A 401 -0.82 10.46 16.08
CA ARG A 401 -0.12 11.64 16.64
C ARG A 401 -0.37 12.90 15.81
N ALA A 402 -0.29 12.79 14.49
CA ALA A 402 -0.57 13.91 13.59
C ALA A 402 -2.02 14.38 13.74
N ILE A 403 -2.98 13.45 13.74
CA ILE A 403 -4.41 13.78 13.93
C ILE A 403 -4.64 14.42 15.29
N ALA A 404 -4.11 13.84 16.37
CA ALA A 404 -4.30 14.36 17.72
C ALA A 404 -3.77 15.79 17.93
N ASN A 405 -2.72 16.19 17.19
CA ASN A 405 -2.07 17.49 17.37
C ASN A 405 -2.44 18.53 16.32
N LEU A 406 -2.64 18.14 15.06
CA LEU A 406 -2.85 19.06 13.94
C LEU A 406 -4.32 19.19 13.51
N ASN A 407 -5.18 18.25 13.90
CA ASN A 407 -6.58 18.31 13.50
C ASN A 407 -7.26 19.56 14.06
N ASN A 408 -8.09 20.21 13.24
CA ASN A 408 -8.73 21.50 13.51
C ASN A 408 -7.76 22.69 13.63
N GLY A 409 -6.49 22.55 13.24
CA GLY A 409 -5.57 23.67 13.14
C GLY A 409 -6.05 24.72 12.12
N PHE A 410 -5.85 26.00 12.41
CA PHE A 410 -6.24 27.09 11.51
C PHE A 410 -5.00 27.89 11.11
N PHE A 411 -4.71 27.94 9.81
CA PHE A 411 -3.58 28.67 9.22
C PHE A 411 -3.81 28.89 7.72
N PHE A 412 -3.19 29.92 7.13
CA PHE A 412 -3.44 30.38 5.76
C PHE A 412 -4.92 30.62 5.43
N GLY A 413 -5.69 31.08 6.42
CA GLY A 413 -7.13 31.34 6.31
C GLY A 413 -8.03 30.10 6.27
N ASN A 414 -7.46 28.88 6.30
CA ASN A 414 -8.21 27.64 6.20
C ASN A 414 -8.09 26.80 7.48
N LYS A 415 -9.15 26.03 7.76
CA LYS A 415 -9.17 25.05 8.86
C LYS A 415 -8.75 23.67 8.34
N LEU A 416 -7.61 23.19 8.81
CA LEU A 416 -7.08 21.86 8.52
C LEU A 416 -7.92 20.79 9.22
N GLN A 417 -8.33 19.78 8.46
CA GLN A 417 -8.99 18.59 9.01
C GLN A 417 -8.22 17.33 8.61
N LEU A 418 -7.97 16.48 9.60
CA LEU A 418 -7.23 15.23 9.41
C LEU A 418 -8.12 14.04 9.73
N SER A 419 -8.01 13.00 8.91
CA SER A 419 -8.71 11.72 9.13
C SER A 419 -7.86 10.55 8.67
N VAL A 420 -7.99 9.40 9.32
CA VAL A 420 -7.34 8.16 8.87
C VAL A 420 -7.91 7.76 7.51
N SER A 421 -7.03 7.43 6.56
CA SER A 421 -7.44 6.95 5.25
C SER A 421 -7.77 5.46 5.29
N LYS A 422 -8.70 5.03 4.43
CA LYS A 422 -8.98 3.59 4.19
C LYS A 422 -7.84 2.89 3.43
N GLN A 423 -6.94 3.65 2.82
CA GLN A 423 -5.79 3.11 2.10
C GLN A 423 -4.64 2.81 3.07
N ALA A 424 -4.07 1.61 2.98
CA ALA A 424 -2.92 1.23 3.81
C ALA A 424 -1.60 1.86 3.33
N PHE A 425 -1.48 2.14 2.02
CA PHE A 425 -0.31 2.72 1.38
C PHE A 425 -0.71 3.62 0.21
N LEU A 426 0.13 4.59 -0.13
CA LEU A 426 -0.04 5.41 -1.31
C LEU A 426 0.60 4.73 -2.52
N GLN A 427 -0.19 4.60 -3.58
CA GLN A 427 0.32 4.21 -4.90
C GLN A 427 1.11 5.36 -5.51
N GLU A 428 2.20 5.02 -6.18
CA GLU A 428 2.96 5.94 -7.01
C GLU A 428 2.05 6.52 -8.11
N VAL A 429 2.28 7.79 -8.44
CA VAL A 429 1.52 8.52 -9.45
C VAL A 429 2.45 8.73 -10.64
N PRO A 430 2.27 8.02 -11.76
CA PRO A 430 3.17 8.12 -12.91
C PRO A 430 3.22 9.53 -13.51
N ASN A 431 2.06 10.20 -13.56
CA ASN A 431 1.92 11.57 -14.08
C ASN A 431 1.25 12.45 -13.01
N PRO A 432 2.02 13.00 -12.06
CA PRO A 432 1.51 14.00 -11.11
C PRO A 432 1.08 15.26 -11.86
N HIS A 433 0.02 15.93 -11.39
CA HIS A 433 -0.32 17.26 -11.88
C HIS A 433 0.56 18.32 -11.19
N GLU A 434 0.70 19.48 -11.81
CA GLU A 434 1.38 20.62 -11.20
C GLU A 434 0.44 21.35 -10.24
N LEU A 435 1.00 21.77 -9.11
CA LEU A 435 0.37 22.65 -8.14
C LEU A 435 0.50 24.12 -8.60
N PRO A 436 -0.25 25.06 -8.00
CA PRO A 436 -0.22 26.47 -8.40
C PRO A 436 1.16 27.14 -8.34
N ASP A 437 2.09 26.58 -7.56
CA ASP A 437 3.48 27.04 -7.46
C ASP A 437 4.44 26.39 -8.47
N GLY A 438 3.93 25.58 -9.40
CA GLY A 438 4.69 24.83 -10.40
C GLY A 438 5.34 23.54 -9.86
N THR A 439 5.13 23.19 -8.59
CA THR A 439 5.69 21.96 -8.02
C THR A 439 4.81 20.74 -8.30
N SER A 440 5.40 19.55 -8.25
CA SER A 440 4.66 18.29 -8.42
C SER A 440 3.68 18.04 -7.28
N SER A 441 2.45 17.63 -7.62
CA SER A 441 1.42 17.16 -6.68
C SER A 441 1.74 15.84 -5.99
N TYR A 442 2.79 15.13 -6.41
CA TYR A 442 3.26 13.90 -5.80
C TYR A 442 4.76 13.94 -5.58
N LYS A 443 5.20 13.56 -4.38
CA LYS A 443 6.63 13.46 -4.05
C LYS A 443 6.88 12.35 -3.06
N ASP A 444 7.95 11.60 -3.31
CA ASP A 444 8.46 10.55 -2.43
C ASP A 444 9.54 11.14 -1.51
N TYR A 445 9.37 10.89 -0.21
CA TYR A 445 10.23 11.31 0.89
C TYR A 445 10.82 10.10 1.64
N MET A 446 10.66 8.88 1.11
CA MET A 446 11.28 7.69 1.66
C MET A 446 12.81 7.87 1.69
N GLY A 447 13.41 7.71 2.87
CA GLY A 447 14.84 7.94 3.08
C GLY A 447 15.28 9.41 3.11
N ASN A 448 14.35 10.38 3.11
CA ASN A 448 14.72 11.79 3.20
C ASN A 448 15.47 12.07 4.52
N ARG A 449 16.65 12.71 4.44
CA ARG A 449 17.53 13.02 5.58
C ARG A 449 16.89 13.91 6.65
N ASN A 450 15.80 14.60 6.30
CA ASN A 450 15.05 15.46 7.22
C ASN A 450 13.95 14.71 7.99
N ASN A 451 13.72 13.42 7.71
CA ASN A 451 12.88 12.58 8.55
C ASN A 451 13.52 12.40 9.93
N ARG A 452 12.75 12.66 10.99
CA ARG A 452 13.27 12.84 12.35
C ARG A 452 13.26 11.55 13.18
N PHE A 453 12.50 10.55 12.77
CA PHE A 453 12.26 9.31 13.53
C PHE A 453 12.87 8.07 12.84
N THR A 454 13.96 8.23 12.08
CA THR A 454 14.59 7.13 11.32
C THR A 454 15.35 6.14 12.21
N ASN A 455 15.89 6.60 13.34
CA ASN A 455 16.58 5.78 14.34
C ASN A 455 15.89 5.97 15.72
N PRO A 456 15.62 4.90 16.50
CA PRO A 456 15.11 5.01 17.87
C PRO A 456 15.82 6.06 18.75
N GLU A 457 17.14 6.19 18.66
CA GLU A 457 17.89 7.19 19.44
C GLU A 457 17.60 8.64 19.00
N ALA A 458 17.39 8.86 17.70
CA ALA A 458 16.99 10.15 17.16
C ALA A 458 15.53 10.47 17.52
N ALA A 459 14.66 9.45 17.46
CA ALA A 459 13.25 9.55 17.83
C ALA A 459 13.08 9.96 19.30
N GLN A 460 13.87 9.41 20.23
CA GLN A 460 13.81 9.75 21.66
C GLN A 460 14.14 11.21 21.95
N LYS A 461 14.95 11.87 21.11
CA LYS A 461 15.31 13.29 21.26
C LYS A 461 14.21 14.23 20.76
N ASN A 462 13.31 13.75 19.90
CA ASN A 462 12.21 14.54 19.36
C ASN A 462 11.04 14.58 20.33
N ARG A 463 10.81 15.74 20.95
CA ARG A 463 9.61 15.96 21.77
C ARG A 463 8.47 16.35 20.86
N ILE A 464 7.46 15.49 20.75
CA ILE A 464 6.23 15.81 20.03
C ILE A 464 5.47 16.86 20.85
N GLN A 465 5.18 17.99 20.20
CA GLN A 465 4.48 19.11 20.79
C GLN A 465 3.30 19.50 19.90
N SER A 466 2.20 19.89 20.53
CA SER A 466 1.08 20.48 19.80
C SER A 466 1.48 21.84 19.21
N PRO A 467 0.84 22.29 18.12
CA PRO A 467 1.13 23.58 17.52
C PRO A 467 1.06 24.72 18.54
N SER A 468 2.06 25.59 18.49
CA SER A 468 2.30 26.70 19.41
C SER A 468 2.73 27.94 18.65
N LYS A 469 2.56 29.11 19.26
CA LYS A 469 3.10 30.39 18.75
C LYS A 469 4.62 30.52 18.93
N VAL A 470 5.23 29.65 19.73
CA VAL A 470 6.69 29.62 19.95
C VAL A 470 7.29 28.45 19.19
N LEU A 471 8.34 28.73 18.41
CA LEU A 471 9.13 27.74 17.71
C LEU A 471 10.53 27.66 18.30
N HIS A 472 11.09 26.45 18.35
CA HIS A 472 12.48 26.20 18.65
C HIS A 472 13.23 25.97 17.34
N PHE A 473 14.22 26.81 17.07
CA PHE A 473 15.11 26.65 15.93
C PHE A 473 16.44 26.03 16.36
N PHE A 474 17.01 25.21 15.50
CA PHE A 474 18.30 24.57 15.70
C PHE A 474 19.01 24.33 14.37
N ASN A 475 20.32 24.06 14.45
CA ASN A 475 21.19 23.89 13.28
C ASN A 475 21.28 25.15 12.40
N ALA A 476 21.18 26.33 13.01
CA ALA A 476 21.42 27.60 12.32
C ALA A 476 22.93 27.96 12.38
N PRO A 477 23.46 28.76 11.44
CA PRO A 477 24.85 29.17 11.44
C PRO A 477 25.27 29.84 12.75
N PRO A 478 26.50 29.62 13.25
CA PRO A 478 26.93 30.15 14.54
C PRO A 478 26.97 31.69 14.61
N ASN A 479 27.11 32.35 13.46
CA ASN A 479 27.18 33.82 13.35
C ASN A 479 25.85 34.47 12.93
N ILE A 480 24.74 33.72 12.94
CA ILE A 480 23.45 34.27 12.50
C ILE A 480 22.94 35.31 13.50
N THR A 481 22.58 36.48 12.99
CA THR A 481 22.02 37.57 13.82
C THR A 481 20.51 37.40 14.02
N GLU A 482 19.95 38.15 14.96
CA GLU A 482 18.49 38.21 15.14
C GLU A 482 17.79 38.78 13.91
N GLU A 483 18.37 39.82 13.34
CA GLU A 483 17.88 40.49 12.14
C GLU A 483 17.83 39.53 10.95
N GLU A 484 18.86 38.72 10.72
CA GLU A 484 18.87 37.72 9.63
C GLU A 484 17.77 36.68 9.80
N VAL A 485 17.52 36.22 11.04
CA VAL A 485 16.42 35.28 11.33
C VAL A 485 15.07 35.96 11.11
N PHE A 486 14.92 37.22 11.49
CA PHE A 486 13.70 37.99 11.30
C PHE A 486 13.41 38.25 9.82
N GLU A 487 14.41 38.63 9.04
CA GLU A 487 14.30 38.79 7.58
C GLU A 487 13.94 37.48 6.89
N LEU A 488 14.47 36.34 7.37
CA LEU A 488 14.12 35.02 6.85
C LEU A 488 12.63 34.72 7.00
N PHE A 489 12.05 35.02 8.18
CA PHE A 489 10.61 34.84 8.41
C PHE A 489 9.77 35.88 7.65
N ASP A 490 10.20 37.14 7.65
CA ASP A 490 9.48 38.22 6.97
C ASP A 490 9.43 37.98 5.45
N THR A 491 10.53 37.55 4.84
CA THR A 491 10.57 37.19 3.41
C THR A 491 9.67 35.99 3.09
N ALA A 492 9.57 35.02 4.01
CA ALA A 492 8.83 33.79 3.77
C ALA A 492 7.31 33.91 3.98
N ILE A 493 6.87 34.64 5.00
CA ILE A 493 5.45 34.76 5.38
C ILE A 493 4.92 36.20 5.47
N GLY A 494 5.76 37.22 5.28
CA GLY A 494 5.39 38.63 5.45
C GLY A 494 5.07 38.99 6.90
N LYS A 495 5.58 38.21 7.86
CA LYS A 495 5.34 38.40 9.30
C LYS A 495 6.65 38.27 10.05
N ARG A 496 7.03 39.37 10.70
CA ARG A 496 8.20 39.43 11.57
C ARG A 496 7.87 38.78 12.94
N PRO A 497 8.78 37.96 13.50
CA PRO A 497 8.59 37.46 14.86
C PRO A 497 8.61 38.58 15.89
N LEU A 498 7.95 38.35 17.03
CA LEU A 498 7.86 39.32 18.13
C LEU A 498 9.14 39.34 18.97
N LYS A 499 9.71 38.17 19.25
CA LYS A 499 10.89 38.00 20.10
C LYS A 499 11.72 36.82 19.65
N MET A 500 13.04 36.95 19.79
CA MET A 500 13.97 35.84 19.66
C MET A 500 14.84 35.72 20.91
N LYS A 501 15.21 34.49 21.27
CA LYS A 501 16.21 34.22 22.30
C LYS A 501 17.12 33.11 21.84
N GLN A 502 18.37 33.45 21.56
CA GLN A 502 19.39 32.45 21.29
C GLN A 502 19.84 31.81 22.61
N PHE A 503 20.02 30.49 22.60
CA PHE A 503 20.61 29.79 23.73
C PHE A 503 22.14 29.76 23.58
N PRO A 504 22.89 29.85 24.69
CA PRO A 504 24.33 29.70 24.66
C PRO A 504 24.67 28.36 24.03
N SER A 505 25.48 28.39 22.96
CA SER A 505 25.75 27.18 22.22
C SER A 505 26.66 26.25 23.03
N LYS A 506 26.28 24.97 23.10
CA LYS A 506 27.17 23.92 23.64
C LYS A 506 28.30 23.55 22.68
N THR A 507 28.19 23.98 21.42
CA THR A 507 29.12 23.62 20.34
C THR A 507 29.32 24.82 19.41
N GLU A 508 30.56 25.16 19.07
CA GLU A 508 30.85 26.27 18.15
C GLU A 508 30.35 26.06 16.70
N ARG A 509 29.77 24.89 16.38
CA ARG A 509 29.33 24.54 15.02
C ARG A 509 27.98 25.12 14.62
N SER A 510 27.07 25.40 15.55
CA SER A 510 25.72 25.86 15.21
C SER A 510 25.06 26.58 16.38
N CYS A 511 24.09 27.44 16.11
CA CYS A 511 23.26 28.07 17.14
C CYS A 511 21.86 27.44 17.18
N THR A 512 21.19 27.68 18.32
CA THR A 512 19.84 27.22 18.60
C THR A 512 19.14 28.23 19.50
N GLY A 513 17.82 28.37 19.39
CA GLY A 513 17.08 29.37 20.15
C GLY A 513 15.58 29.28 19.97
N LEU A 514 14.85 30.14 20.65
CA LEU A 514 13.41 30.26 20.53
C LEU A 514 13.04 31.51 19.75
N VAL A 515 11.92 31.41 19.03
CA VAL A 515 11.29 32.53 18.34
C VAL A 515 9.78 32.50 18.62
N GLU A 516 9.19 33.65 18.97
CA GLU A 516 7.76 33.78 19.28
C GLU A 516 7.05 34.66 18.26
N PHE A 517 5.86 34.19 17.86
CA PHE A 517 4.95 34.89 16.97
C PHE A 517 3.70 35.38 17.73
N GLU A 518 2.93 36.26 17.09
CA GLU A 518 1.72 36.84 17.67
C GLU A 518 0.64 35.78 17.92
N SER A 519 0.37 34.93 16.92
CA SER A 519 -0.63 33.87 17.02
C SER A 519 -0.07 32.48 16.80
N LYS A 520 -0.85 31.46 17.21
CA LYS A 520 -0.55 30.06 16.91
C LYS A 520 -0.57 29.81 15.39
N ALA A 521 -1.45 30.49 14.66
CA ALA A 521 -1.53 30.35 13.20
C ALA A 521 -0.22 30.79 12.55
N ASP A 522 0.32 31.94 12.96
CA ASP A 522 1.59 32.48 12.44
C ASP A 522 2.75 31.53 12.72
N GLY A 523 2.79 30.92 13.91
CA GLY A 523 3.79 29.90 14.24
C GLY A 523 3.73 28.66 13.33
N ILE A 524 2.52 28.21 12.95
CA ILE A 524 2.37 27.11 11.99
C ILE A 524 2.82 27.56 10.59
N GLU A 525 2.38 28.74 10.13
CA GLU A 525 2.74 29.29 8.82
C GLU A 525 4.25 29.46 8.67
N ALA A 526 4.91 30.03 9.69
CA ALA A 526 6.35 30.17 9.75
C ALA A 526 7.06 28.82 9.67
N LEU A 527 6.60 27.83 10.42
CA LEU A 527 7.18 26.49 10.39
C LEU A 527 7.01 25.82 9.02
N VAL A 528 5.83 25.91 8.42
CA VAL A 528 5.54 25.32 7.12
C VAL A 528 6.44 25.90 6.02
N MET A 529 6.69 27.21 6.07
CA MET A 529 7.42 27.93 5.03
C MET A 529 8.95 27.92 5.20
N VAL A 530 9.45 27.90 6.44
CA VAL A 530 10.88 28.14 6.73
C VAL A 530 11.62 26.87 7.19
N ASN A 531 10.91 25.82 7.61
CA ASN A 531 11.57 24.59 8.04
C ASN A 531 12.34 23.93 6.89
N HIS A 532 13.54 23.45 7.18
CA HIS A 532 14.51 22.88 6.24
C HIS A 532 15.06 23.83 5.18
N THR A 533 14.87 25.14 5.33
CA THR A 533 15.50 26.12 4.43
C THR A 533 17.03 26.10 4.60
N PRO A 534 17.80 26.00 3.51
CA PRO A 534 19.25 26.09 3.56
C PRO A 534 19.70 27.54 3.81
N ILE A 535 20.54 27.74 4.82
CA ILE A 535 21.19 29.01 5.13
C ILE A 535 22.69 28.86 4.86
N ASN A 536 23.22 29.71 3.98
CA ASN A 536 24.64 29.73 3.68
C ASN A 536 25.39 30.47 4.78
N SER A 537 26.57 29.95 5.17
CA SER A 537 27.47 30.64 6.10
C SER A 537 28.74 31.07 5.38
N ALA A 538 29.23 32.27 5.68
CA ALA A 538 30.48 32.79 5.14
C ALA A 538 31.66 31.89 5.56
N GLY A 539 32.07 30.97 4.67
CA GLY A 539 33.23 30.08 4.86
C GLY A 539 32.92 28.57 4.87
N GLY A 540 31.65 28.15 4.85
CA GLY A 540 31.27 26.74 4.83
C GLY A 540 31.04 26.19 3.41
N LYS A 541 31.57 25.00 3.08
CA LYS A 541 31.31 24.29 1.80
C LYS A 541 29.88 23.73 1.70
N THR A 542 29.15 23.62 2.81
CA THR A 542 27.81 23.02 2.87
C THR A 542 26.84 23.95 3.61
N PRO A 543 25.62 24.17 3.08
CA PRO A 543 24.63 25.02 3.74
C PRO A 543 24.12 24.40 5.04
N PHE A 544 23.78 25.25 6.00
CA PHE A 544 23.10 24.86 7.23
C PHE A 544 21.62 24.66 6.95
N ILE A 545 21.09 23.47 7.22
CA ILE A 545 19.65 23.22 7.10
C ILE A 545 18.96 23.74 8.36
N PHE A 546 18.26 24.87 8.24
CA PHE A 546 17.54 25.49 9.35
C PHE A 546 16.36 24.61 9.77
N LYS A 547 16.32 24.16 11.02
CA LYS A 547 15.29 23.23 11.49
C LYS A 547 14.44 23.86 12.58
N LEU A 548 13.13 23.67 12.46
CA LEU A 548 12.13 24.19 13.40
C LEU A 548 11.34 23.06 14.06
N CYS A 549 10.90 23.27 15.29
CA CYS A 549 9.87 22.48 15.97
C CYS A 549 9.02 23.36 16.90
N PHE A 550 7.83 22.89 17.26
CA PHE A 550 6.98 23.60 18.22
C PHE A 550 7.58 23.54 19.63
N SER A 551 7.52 24.65 20.34
CA SER A 551 7.93 24.76 21.74
C SER A 551 6.73 25.12 22.61
N ALA A 552 6.60 24.42 23.75
CA ALA A 552 5.65 24.77 24.81
C ALA A 552 6.22 25.82 25.78
N MET A 553 7.52 26.13 25.71
CA MET A 553 8.14 27.12 26.59
C MET A 553 7.88 28.53 26.06
N PRO A 554 7.26 29.43 26.85
CA PRO A 554 7.20 30.84 26.50
C PRO A 554 8.61 31.46 26.55
N LEU A 555 8.87 32.50 25.76
CA LEU A 555 10.05 33.32 25.98
C LEU A 555 9.87 34.09 27.29
N SER A 556 10.65 33.71 28.32
CA SER A 556 10.75 34.50 29.54
C SER A 556 11.36 35.86 29.18
N ASN A 557 10.72 36.95 29.63
CA ASN A 557 11.27 38.31 29.56
C ASN A 557 12.65 38.39 30.22
#